data_AF-A0A2A3LY27-F1
#
_entry.id   AF-A0A2A3LY27-F1
#
_cell.length_a   1.000
_cell.length_b   1.000
_cell.length_c   1.000
_cell.angle_alpha   90.00
_cell.angle_beta   90.00
_cell.angle_gamma   90.00
#
_symmetry.space_group_name_H-M   'P 1'
#
loop_
_entity.id
_entity.type
_entity.pdbx_description
1 polymer ?
#
loop_
_entity_poly.entity_id
_entity_poly.type
_entity_poly.pdbx_seq_one_letter_code
_entity_poly.pdbx_strand_id
1 'polypeptide(L)'
;MIRLTKLAIFAIAAFGACSASAVELVLSSNANEIPQDLVKETISSHLPEQIVKLDGGYKLYAYLETADYQPGERLFSYSVQLHKRVVEAGTGKVYWVSTGGVRGHGVAVSQDTILGNLGSDLVAGASSFKLDQM
;
A
#
# COMPACT_ATOMS: atom_id res chain seq x y z
N MET A 1 -26.39 58.79 -22.20
CA MET A 1 -27.27 57.68 -22.60
C MET A 1 -26.48 56.38 -22.57
N ILE A 2 -26.90 55.48 -21.66
CA ILE A 2 -26.72 54.00 -21.52
C ILE A 2 -26.28 53.31 -22.84
N ARG A 3 -25.30 52.38 -22.94
CA ARG A 3 -25.24 50.98 -22.42
C ARG A 3 -23.80 50.45 -22.55
N LEU A 4 -23.11 50.03 -21.47
CA LEU A 4 -23.10 48.72 -20.78
C LEU A 4 -22.73 47.49 -21.66
N THR A 5 -21.50 46.99 -21.37
CA THR A 5 -21.07 45.58 -21.21
C THR A 5 -21.09 44.68 -22.46
N LYS A 6 -20.05 43.88 -22.73
CA LYS A 6 -19.63 42.73 -21.92
C LYS A 6 -18.15 42.40 -22.10
N LEU A 7 -17.45 42.41 -20.97
CA LEU A 7 -16.13 41.82 -20.75
C LEU A 7 -16.32 40.30 -20.65
N ALA A 8 -15.75 39.52 -21.56
CA ALA A 8 -15.79 38.07 -21.48
C ALA A 8 -14.62 37.58 -20.61
N ILE A 9 -14.83 37.59 -19.29
CA ILE A 9 -14.03 36.79 -18.35
C ILE A 9 -14.70 35.42 -18.28
N PHE A 10 -14.07 34.41 -18.87
CA PHE A 10 -14.30 33.02 -18.48
C PHE A 10 -12.97 32.48 -17.94
N ALA A 11 -12.78 32.67 -16.64
CA ALA A 11 -11.81 31.91 -15.87
C ALA A 11 -12.37 30.49 -15.74
N ILE A 12 -11.84 29.56 -16.53
CA ILE A 12 -12.07 28.13 -16.29
C ILE A 12 -11.12 27.72 -15.16
N ALA A 13 -11.62 27.84 -13.94
CA ALA A 13 -11.08 27.13 -12.79
C ALA A 13 -11.42 25.64 -12.97
N ALA A 14 -10.47 24.84 -13.46
CA ALA A 14 -10.61 23.39 -13.49
C ALA A 14 -9.24 22.68 -13.56
N PHE A 15 -8.45 22.75 -12.48
CA PHE A 15 -7.44 21.74 -12.17
C PHE A 15 -7.39 21.48 -10.66
N GLY A 16 -8.56 21.13 -10.11
CA GLY A 16 -8.70 20.60 -8.75
C GLY A 16 -9.15 19.15 -8.82
N ALA A 17 -8.34 18.27 -9.39
CA ALA A 17 -8.54 16.83 -9.34
C ALA A 17 -7.19 16.11 -9.40
N CYS A 18 -6.32 16.39 -8.43
CA CYS A 18 -5.27 15.44 -8.08
C CYS A 18 -5.83 14.54 -6.96
N SER A 19 -6.78 13.67 -7.31
CA SER A 19 -7.20 12.56 -6.45
C SER A 19 -6.51 11.30 -6.95
N ALA A 20 -5.20 11.28 -6.80
CA ALA A 20 -4.41 10.05 -6.88
C ALA A 20 -3.43 10.07 -5.73
N SER A 21 -3.95 9.88 -4.51
CA SER A 21 -3.11 9.42 -3.42
C SER A 21 -3.65 8.08 -2.98
N ALA A 22 -3.45 7.06 -3.81
CA ALA A 22 -3.40 5.71 -3.28
C ALA A 22 -2.33 5.69 -2.18
N VAL A 23 -2.56 4.91 -1.13
CA VAL A 23 -1.54 4.66 -0.12
C VAL A 23 -0.25 4.20 -0.80
N GLU A 24 0.85 4.88 -0.49
CA GLU A 24 2.16 4.54 -1.06
C GLU A 24 2.58 3.14 -0.57
N LEU A 25 2.93 2.26 -1.50
CA LEU A 25 3.46 0.93 -1.23
C LEU A 25 4.97 0.91 -1.43
N VAL A 26 5.70 0.76 -0.32
CA VAL A 26 7.14 0.56 -0.30
C VAL A 26 7.41 -0.94 -0.14
N LEU A 27 8.03 -1.56 -1.15
CA LEU A 27 8.37 -2.98 -1.15
C LEU A 27 9.89 -3.16 -1.03
N SER A 28 10.32 -4.04 -0.12
CA SER A 28 11.66 -4.61 -0.07
C SER A 28 11.60 -6.10 -0.40
N SER A 29 12.36 -6.60 -1.36
CA SER A 29 12.33 -8.03 -1.66
C SER A 29 13.69 -8.57 -2.07
N ASN A 30 14.03 -9.77 -1.57
CA ASN A 30 15.17 -10.56 -2.02
C ASN A 30 14.76 -11.75 -2.91
N ALA A 31 13.46 -11.93 -3.14
CA ALA A 31 12.90 -13.01 -3.95
C ALA A 31 13.06 -12.69 -5.43
N ASN A 32 14.29 -12.81 -5.92
CA ASN A 32 14.67 -12.43 -7.28
C ASN A 32 13.94 -13.23 -8.37
N GLU A 33 13.40 -14.39 -8.01
CA GLU A 33 12.57 -15.23 -8.87
C GLU A 33 11.14 -14.72 -9.05
N ILE A 34 10.67 -13.79 -8.20
CA ILE A 34 9.33 -13.20 -8.26
C ILE A 34 9.45 -11.72 -8.65
N PRO A 35 8.91 -11.29 -9.80
CA PRO A 35 8.97 -9.89 -10.22
C PRO A 35 8.35 -8.96 -9.16
N GLN A 36 9.06 -7.90 -8.78
CA GLN A 36 8.56 -6.95 -7.77
C GLN A 36 7.22 -6.31 -8.15
N ASP A 37 7.00 -6.05 -9.43
CA ASP A 37 5.74 -5.48 -9.90
C ASP A 37 4.57 -6.45 -9.71
N LEU A 38 4.81 -7.75 -9.88
CA LEU A 38 3.81 -8.79 -9.63
C LEU A 38 3.47 -8.89 -8.13
N VAL A 39 4.46 -8.71 -7.24
CA VAL A 39 4.22 -8.64 -5.79
C VAL A 39 3.38 -7.41 -5.46
N LYS A 40 3.72 -6.23 -6.02
CA LYS A 40 2.97 -5.00 -5.80
C LYS A 40 1.55 -5.08 -6.34
N GLU A 41 1.35 -5.70 -7.50
CA GLU A 41 0.04 -5.95 -8.09
C GLU A 41 -0.79 -6.89 -7.22
N THR A 42 -0.19 -7.99 -6.74
CA THR A 42 -0.85 -8.93 -5.82
C THR A 42 -1.30 -8.22 -4.54
N ILE A 43 -0.43 -7.40 -3.95
CA ILE A 43 -0.80 -6.60 -2.77
C ILE A 43 -1.94 -5.66 -3.12
N SER A 44 -1.79 -4.85 -4.17
CA SER A 44 -2.74 -3.80 -4.53
C SER A 44 -4.13 -4.34 -4.88
N SER A 45 -4.21 -5.52 -5.50
CA SER A 45 -5.47 -6.18 -5.87
C SER A 45 -6.21 -6.83 -4.70
N HIS A 46 -5.52 -7.16 -3.61
CA HIS A 46 -6.10 -7.84 -2.44
C HIS A 46 -6.17 -6.96 -1.20
N LEU A 47 -5.71 -5.71 -1.27
CA LEU A 47 -5.82 -4.77 -0.16
C LEU A 47 -7.29 -4.54 0.21
N PRO A 48 -7.62 -4.53 1.51
CA PRO A 48 -8.97 -4.18 1.96
C PRO A 48 -9.37 -2.78 1.48
N GLU A 49 -10.64 -2.61 1.08
CA GLU A 49 -11.13 -1.33 0.53
C GLU A 49 -10.86 -0.13 1.44
N GLN A 50 -10.95 -0.33 2.75
CA GLN A 50 -10.69 0.71 3.75
C GLN A 50 -9.25 1.25 3.69
N ILE A 51 -8.30 0.45 3.21
CA ILE A 51 -6.89 0.85 3.05
C ILE A 51 -6.67 1.58 1.74
N VAL A 52 -7.34 1.13 0.67
CA VAL A 52 -7.27 1.75 -0.66
C VAL A 52 -7.77 3.20 -0.64
N LYS A 53 -8.70 3.52 0.26
CA LYS A 53 -9.32 4.85 0.41
C LYS A 53 -8.51 5.82 1.29
N LEU A 54 -7.39 5.38 1.89
CA LEU A 54 -6.56 6.22 2.75
C LEU A 54 -5.72 7.21 1.93
N ASP A 55 -5.36 8.32 2.57
CA ASP A 55 -4.56 9.38 1.96
C ASP A 55 -3.06 9.28 2.32
N GLY A 56 -2.29 10.33 1.99
CA GLY A 56 -0.87 10.45 2.32
C GLY A 56 -0.55 10.52 3.82
N GLY A 57 -1.56 10.46 4.70
CA GLY A 57 -1.40 10.18 6.13
C GLY A 57 -0.99 8.74 6.43
N TYR A 58 -1.02 7.85 5.44
CA TYR A 58 -0.66 6.45 5.60
C TYR A 58 0.31 5.95 4.51
N LYS A 59 1.06 4.89 4.85
CA LYS A 59 1.93 4.14 3.94
C LYS A 59 1.84 2.65 4.21
N LEU A 60 2.05 1.84 3.17
CA LEU A 60 2.30 0.42 3.31
C LEU A 60 3.80 0.16 3.18
N TYR A 61 4.34 -0.55 4.16
CA TYR A 61 5.66 -1.16 4.08
C TYR A 61 5.48 -2.66 3.95
N ALA A 62 6.03 -3.21 2.88
CA ALA A 62 5.97 -4.62 2.58
C ALA A 62 7.36 -5.20 2.41
N TYR A 63 7.50 -6.48 2.78
CA TYR A 63 8.63 -7.28 2.35
C TYR A 63 8.18 -8.62 1.80
N LEU A 64 9.00 -9.18 0.91
CA LEU A 64 8.92 -10.57 0.47
C LEU A 64 10.33 -11.14 0.41
N GLU A 65 10.57 -12.17 1.22
CA GLU A 65 11.84 -12.87 1.29
C GLU A 65 11.68 -14.34 0.96
N THR A 66 12.70 -14.90 0.31
CA THR A 66 12.77 -16.33 -0.01
C THR A 66 14.19 -16.87 0.21
N ALA A 67 14.28 -18.17 0.50
CA ALA A 67 15.54 -18.88 0.69
C ALA A 67 15.42 -20.33 0.22
N ASP A 68 16.54 -20.96 -0.13
CA ASP A 68 16.55 -22.38 -0.50
C ASP A 68 16.21 -23.24 0.71
N TYR A 69 15.40 -24.28 0.51
CA TYR A 69 15.01 -25.21 1.57
C TYR A 69 15.38 -26.66 1.27
N GLN A 70 14.79 -27.21 0.20
CA GLN A 70 15.05 -28.54 -0.33
C GLN A 70 15.12 -28.45 -1.85
N PRO A 71 15.59 -29.49 -2.57
CA PRO A 71 15.58 -29.47 -4.02
C PRO A 71 14.18 -29.19 -4.60
N GLY A 72 14.02 -28.04 -5.25
CA GLY A 72 12.74 -27.58 -5.81
C GLY A 72 11.79 -26.88 -4.83
N GLU A 73 12.20 -26.67 -3.58
CA GLU A 73 11.42 -25.99 -2.54
C GLU A 73 12.12 -24.75 -2.01
N ARG A 74 11.33 -23.71 -1.73
CA ARG A 74 11.76 -22.44 -1.16
C ARG A 74 11.07 -22.20 0.16
N LEU A 75 11.83 -21.78 1.18
CA LEU A 75 11.26 -21.05 2.31
C LEU A 75 10.81 -19.67 1.83
N PHE A 76 9.67 -19.20 2.32
CA PHE A 76 9.21 -17.84 2.07
C PHE A 76 8.76 -17.16 3.36
N SER A 77 8.85 -15.84 3.38
CA SER A 77 8.29 -14.97 4.42
C SER A 77 7.85 -13.65 3.77
N TYR A 78 6.70 -13.14 4.16
CA TYR A 78 6.25 -11.81 3.76
C TYR A 78 5.62 -11.06 4.92
N SER A 79 5.58 -9.73 4.78
CA SER A 79 4.73 -8.87 5.60
C SER A 79 4.20 -7.74 4.75
N VAL A 80 2.97 -7.31 5.05
CA VAL A 80 2.39 -6.06 4.54
C VAL A 80 1.84 -5.31 5.74
N GLN A 81 2.44 -4.18 6.08
CA GLN A 81 2.11 -3.39 7.28
C GLN A 81 1.72 -1.96 6.94
N LEU A 82 0.57 -1.54 7.48
CA LEU A 82 0.11 -0.16 7.42
C LEU A 82 0.82 0.68 8.48
N HIS A 83 1.34 1.81 8.06
CA HIS A 83 1.97 2.78 8.91
C HIS A 83 1.25 4.12 8.83
N LYS A 84 1.03 4.75 9.97
CA LYS A 84 0.46 6.10 10.07
C LYS A 84 1.57 7.14 10.20
N ARG A 85 1.39 8.26 9.51
CA ARG A 85 2.19 9.46 9.67
C ARG A 85 1.92 10.10 11.04
N VAL A 86 2.96 10.27 11.84
CA VAL A 86 2.91 10.96 13.13
C VAL A 86 3.89 12.14 13.08
N VAL A 87 3.44 13.32 13.52
CA VAL A 87 4.29 14.51 13.67
C VAL A 87 4.50 14.74 15.16
N GLU A 88 5.75 14.66 15.61
CA GLU A 88 6.12 14.87 17.01
C GLU A 88 5.88 16.33 17.40
N ALA A 89 5.13 16.52 18.48
CA ALA A 89 4.88 17.83 19.05
C ALA A 89 6.20 18.44 19.57
N GLY A 90 6.46 19.70 19.22
CA GLY A 90 7.65 20.44 19.64
C GLY A 90 8.81 20.38 18.64
N THR A 91 9.08 19.24 18.01
CA THR A 91 10.17 19.12 17.02
C THR A 91 9.69 19.23 15.57
N GLY A 92 8.42 18.91 15.31
CA GLY A 92 7.87 18.82 13.95
C GLY A 92 8.41 17.62 13.16
N LYS A 93 9.17 16.71 13.79
CA LYS A 93 9.75 15.55 13.13
C LYS A 93 8.66 14.54 12.77
N VAL A 94 8.75 14.00 11.55
CA VAL A 94 7.80 13.03 11.00
C VAL A 94 8.29 11.61 11.29
N TYR A 95 7.39 10.77 11.79
CA TYR A 95 7.58 9.35 12.03
C TYR A 95 6.48 8.55 11.32
N TRP A 96 6.79 7.30 11.00
CA TRP A 96 5.84 6.34 10.46
C TRP A 96 5.70 5.21 11.48
N VAL A 97 4.53 5.09 12.09
CA VAL A 97 4.27 4.13 13.17
C VAL A 97 3.43 3.00 12.63
N SER A 98 3.90 1.76 12.79
CA SER A 98 3.14 0.57 12.38
C SER A 98 1.83 0.49 13.17
N THR A 99 0.74 0.29 12.45
CA THR A 99 -0.62 0.16 13.00
C THR A 99 -1.16 -1.26 12.87
N GLY A 100 -0.41 -2.15 12.22
CA GLY A 100 -0.78 -3.54 12.00
C GLY A 100 -0.74 -3.93 10.53
N GLY A 101 -1.22 -5.13 10.25
CA GLY A 101 -1.20 -5.73 8.93
C GLY A 101 -1.01 -7.24 9.02
N VAL A 102 -0.52 -7.82 7.93
CA VAL A 102 -0.43 -9.28 7.78
C VAL A 102 1.02 -9.73 7.67
N ARG A 103 1.26 -10.97 8.08
CA ARG A 103 2.52 -11.68 7.97
C ARG A 103 2.22 -13.14 7.66
N GLY A 104 3.01 -13.74 6.79
CA GLY A 104 2.92 -15.15 6.46
C GLY A 104 4.29 -15.70 6.15
N HIS A 105 4.44 -17.01 6.34
CA HIS A 105 5.66 -17.74 6.03
C HIS A 105 5.34 -19.19 5.74
N GLY A 106 6.25 -19.89 5.09
CA GLY A 106 6.07 -21.31 4.81
C GLY A 106 7.10 -21.85 3.84
N VAL A 107 6.74 -22.97 3.22
CA VAL A 107 7.51 -23.63 2.15
C VAL A 107 6.64 -23.68 0.91
N ALA A 108 7.23 -23.37 -0.25
CA ALA A 108 6.54 -23.41 -1.54
C ALA A 108 7.43 -23.99 -2.63
N VAL A 109 6.81 -24.70 -3.57
CA VAL A 109 7.45 -25.22 -4.80
C VAL A 109 7.33 -24.27 -5.98
N SER A 110 6.51 -23.22 -5.86
CA SER A 110 6.27 -22.23 -6.92
C SER A 110 5.96 -20.85 -6.35
N GLN A 111 6.22 -19.82 -7.15
CA GLN A 111 5.86 -18.44 -6.83
C GLN A 111 4.34 -18.25 -6.68
N ASP A 112 3.54 -18.99 -7.44
CA ASP A 112 2.08 -18.86 -7.45
C ASP A 112 1.49 -19.21 -6.08
N THR A 113 2.05 -20.21 -5.39
CA THR A 113 1.67 -20.54 -4.02
C THR A 113 1.99 -19.40 -3.06
N ILE A 114 3.16 -18.76 -3.21
CA ILE A 114 3.57 -17.65 -2.35
C ILE A 114 2.64 -16.44 -2.55
N LEU A 115 2.39 -16.06 -3.80
CA LEU A 115 1.50 -14.94 -4.15
C LEU A 115 0.03 -15.24 -3.79
N GLY A 116 -0.42 -16.47 -3.98
CA GLY A 116 -1.76 -16.92 -3.58
C GLY A 116 -1.96 -16.84 -2.06
N ASN A 117 -0.96 -17.25 -1.28
CA ASN A 117 -0.99 -17.11 0.19
C ASN A 117 -0.99 -15.64 0.60
N LEU A 118 -0.14 -14.82 0.00
CA LEU A 118 -0.08 -13.37 0.26
C LEU A 118 -1.45 -12.70 -0.01
N GLY A 119 -2.06 -12.96 -1.16
CA GLY A 119 -3.38 -12.42 -1.48
C GLY A 119 -4.47 -12.91 -0.52
N SER A 120 -4.46 -14.20 -0.19
CA SER A 120 -5.43 -14.79 0.74
C SER A 120 -5.32 -14.21 2.15
N ASP A 121 -4.09 -14.02 2.65
CA ASP A 121 -3.84 -13.44 3.97
C ASP A 121 -4.25 -11.96 4.03
N LEU A 122 -4.07 -11.19 2.95
CA LEU A 122 -4.53 -9.80 2.88
C LEU A 122 -6.06 -9.69 3.02
N VAL A 123 -6.79 -10.62 2.41
CA VAL A 123 -8.25 -10.70 2.51
C VAL A 123 -8.67 -11.18 3.91
N ALA A 124 -8.13 -12.30 4.38
CA ALA A 124 -8.47 -12.88 5.67
C ALA A 124 -8.07 -11.98 6.85
N GLY A 125 -6.94 -11.29 6.72
CA GLY A 125 -6.36 -10.39 7.71
C GLY A 125 -6.82 -8.94 7.60
N ALA A 126 -7.92 -8.65 6.89
CA ALA A 126 -8.41 -7.28 6.71
C ALA A 126 -8.58 -6.50 8.03
N SER A 127 -8.99 -7.18 9.10
CA SER A 127 -9.17 -6.60 10.45
C SER A 127 -7.86 -6.38 11.21
N SER A 128 -6.74 -6.89 10.73
CA SER A 128 -5.40 -6.69 11.32
C SER A 128 -4.82 -5.33 10.97
N PHE A 129 -5.33 -4.65 9.94
CA PHE A 129 -4.97 -3.26 9.63
C PHE A 129 -5.78 -2.31 10.53
N LYS A 130 -5.15 -1.80 11.60
CA LYS A 130 -5.83 -0.88 12.52
C LYS A 130 -5.79 0.54 11.99
N LEU A 131 -6.96 1.18 11.99
CA LEU A 131 -7.10 2.60 11.73
C LEU A 131 -7.43 3.27 13.07
N ASP A 132 -7.08 4.55 13.23
CA ASP A 132 -7.45 5.29 14.45
C ASP A 132 -8.96 5.51 14.60
N GLN A 133 -9.74 5.11 13.59
CA GLN A 133 -11.19 5.29 13.51
C GLN A 133 -11.98 4.00 13.84
N MET A 134 -11.54 3.23 14.84
CA MET A 134 -12.37 2.16 15.41
C MET A 134 -12.37 2.22 16.94
#